data_AF-S4MN90-F1
#
_entry.id   AF-S4MN90-F1
#
_cell.length_a   1.000
_cell.length_b   1.000
_cell.length_c   1.000
_cell.angle_alpha   90.00
_cell.angle_beta   90.00
_cell.angle_gamma   90.00
#
_symmetry.space_group_name_H-M   'P 1'
#
loop_
_entity.id
_entity.type
_entity.pdbx_description
1 polymer ?
#
loop_
_entity_poly.entity_id
_entity_poly.type
_entity_poly.pdbx_seq_one_letter_code
_entity_poly.pdbx_strand_id
1 'polypeptide(L)'
;MRPLIAIPARFSARTSALRYAAEVNARSLIEAVWRAGGEPVGIHPADTGTAARLARFDGVLLPGGGDLAPPATAPPTPTTPSTTSTPSRTPSTSTSPGTPWSRACPCSRSAAASRP
;
A
#
# COMPACT_ATOMS: atom_id res chain seq x y z
N MET A 1 12.26 -27.22 0.87
CA MET A 1 11.38 -26.53 1.84
C MET A 1 11.37 -25.06 1.47
N ARG A 2 10.22 -24.38 1.52
CA ARG A 2 10.12 -22.93 1.22
C ARG A 2 9.86 -22.18 2.53
N PRO A 3 10.62 -21.11 2.85
CA PRO A 3 10.44 -20.37 4.10
C PRO A 3 9.09 -19.66 4.12
N LEU A 4 8.38 -19.71 5.25
CA LEU A 4 7.10 -19.03 5.43
C LEU A 4 7.33 -17.55 5.72
N ILE A 5 6.88 -16.68 4.81
CA ILE A 5 7.04 -15.23 4.93
C ILE A 5 5.68 -14.60 5.24
N ALA A 6 5.56 -14.04 6.43
CA ALA A 6 4.34 -13.36 6.86
C ALA A 6 4.22 -11.98 6.19
N ILE A 7 3.02 -11.70 5.68
CA ILE A 7 2.66 -10.42 5.06
C ILE A 7 1.39 -9.92 5.74
N PRO A 8 1.49 -8.89 6.61
CA PRO A 8 0.31 -8.25 7.20
C PRO A 8 -0.64 -7.76 6.11
N ALA A 9 -1.90 -8.19 6.19
CA ALA A 9 -2.91 -7.70 5.28
C ALA A 9 -3.27 -6.23 5.57
N ARG A 10 -3.78 -5.53 4.56
CA ARG A 10 -4.32 -4.18 4.69
C ARG A 10 -5.84 -4.23 4.71
N PHE A 11 -6.46 -3.43 5.57
CA PHE A 11 -7.90 -3.22 5.51
C PHE A 11 -8.26 -2.28 4.36
N SER A 12 -9.23 -2.68 3.55
CA SER A 12 -9.82 -1.85 2.52
C SER A 12 -11.32 -1.73 2.72
N ALA A 13 -11.85 -0.50 2.75
CA ALA A 13 -13.28 -0.28 2.86
C ALA A 13 -14.06 -0.80 1.64
N ARG A 14 -13.41 -0.85 0.46
CA ARG A 14 -13.97 -1.40 -0.78
C ARG A 14 -12.88 -2.03 -1.62
N THR A 15 -13.25 -3.04 -2.40
CA THR A 15 -12.41 -3.58 -3.48
C THR A 15 -13.33 -3.85 -4.67
N SER A 16 -12.81 -3.80 -5.89
CA SER A 16 -13.60 -4.11 -7.08
C SER A 16 -14.04 -5.58 -7.14
N ALA A 17 -13.37 -6.47 -6.41
CA ALA A 17 -13.63 -7.90 -6.43
C ALA A 17 -14.61 -8.37 -5.34
N LEU A 18 -14.88 -7.54 -4.33
CA LEU A 18 -15.67 -7.92 -3.15
C LEU A 18 -16.83 -6.95 -2.95
N ARG A 19 -17.94 -7.46 -2.39
CA ARG A 19 -19.16 -6.66 -2.13
C ARG A 19 -18.97 -5.64 -0.99
N TYR A 20 -18.06 -5.93 -0.06
CA TYR A 20 -17.91 -5.22 1.21
C TYR A 20 -16.42 -4.93 1.51
N ALA A 21 -16.15 -4.54 2.75
CA ALA A 21 -14.80 -4.39 3.26
C ALA A 21 -13.99 -5.69 3.15
N ALA A 22 -12.67 -5.55 3.03
CA ALA A 22 -11.78 -6.66 2.78
C ALA A 22 -10.42 -6.48 3.43
N GLU A 23 -9.76 -7.60 3.66
CA GLU A 23 -8.33 -7.67 3.92
C GLU A 23 -7.61 -8.06 2.63
N VAL A 24 -6.61 -7.27 2.25
CA VAL A 24 -5.93 -7.42 0.96
C VAL A 24 -4.42 -7.38 1.12
N ASN A 25 -3.75 -8.12 0.25
CA ASN A 25 -2.32 -8.00 0.01
C ASN A 25 -2.08 -7.64 -1.45
N ALA A 26 -1.10 -6.78 -1.70
CA ALA A 26 -0.77 -6.40 -3.07
C ALA A 26 -0.18 -7.61 -3.82
N ARG A 27 -0.72 -7.89 -5.01
CA ARG A 27 -0.28 -9.01 -5.86
C ARG A 27 1.23 -8.99 -6.12
N SER A 28 1.80 -7.82 -6.37
CA SER A 28 3.24 -7.65 -6.60
C SER A 28 4.10 -8.15 -5.43
N LEU A 29 3.64 -7.99 -4.18
CA LEU A 29 4.36 -8.48 -3.00
C LEU A 29 4.30 -10.01 -2.90
N ILE A 30 3.11 -10.59 -3.13
CA ILE A 30 2.91 -12.04 -3.15
C ILE A 30 3.80 -12.69 -4.22
N GLU A 31 3.80 -12.13 -5.42
CA GLU A 31 4.61 -12.62 -6.54
C GLU A 31 6.12 -12.45 -6.28
N ALA A 32 6.54 -11.33 -5.67
CA ALA A 32 7.93 -11.13 -5.32
C ALA A 32 8.44 -12.18 -4.33
N VAL A 33 7.68 -12.47 -3.27
CA VAL A 33 8.03 -13.51 -2.30
C VAL A 33 8.09 -14.89 -2.96
N TRP A 34 7.09 -15.22 -3.78
CA TRP A 34 7.07 -16.48 -4.52
C TRP A 34 8.31 -16.64 -5.43
N ARG A 35 8.65 -15.60 -6.19
CA ARG A 35 9.82 -15.58 -7.08
C ARG A 35 11.15 -15.64 -6.34
N ALA A 36 11.22 -15.12 -5.12
CA ALA A 36 12.37 -15.25 -4.23
C ALA A 36 12.48 -16.65 -3.58
N GLY A 37 11.51 -17.54 -3.82
CA GLY A 37 11.50 -18.90 -3.27
C GLY A 37 10.82 -19.03 -1.90
N GLY A 38 10.32 -17.94 -1.31
CA GLY A 38 9.55 -17.97 -0.06
C GLY A 38 8.08 -18.28 -0.30
N GLU A 39 7.39 -18.82 0.69
CA GLU A 39 5.94 -19.04 0.71
C GLU A 39 5.22 -17.86 1.36
N PRO A 40 4.44 -17.06 0.59
CA PRO A 40 3.76 -15.90 1.12
C PRO A 40 2.54 -16.31 1.96
N VAL A 41 2.48 -15.85 3.21
CA VAL A 41 1.34 -16.09 4.10
C VAL A 41 0.73 -14.75 4.53
N GLY A 42 -0.50 -14.51 4.11
CA GLY A 42 -1.28 -13.38 4.59
C GLY A 42 -1.63 -13.54 6.06
N ILE A 43 -1.41 -12.49 6.87
CA ILE A 43 -1.83 -12.48 8.27
C ILE A 43 -2.79 -11.33 8.55
N HIS A 44 -3.89 -11.65 9.24
CA HIS A 44 -4.83 -10.65 9.76
C HIS A 44 -4.11 -9.72 10.75
N PRO A 45 -4.15 -8.38 10.56
CA PRO A 45 -3.66 -7.42 11.55
C PRO A 45 -4.39 -7.60 12.88
N ALA A 46 -3.67 -7.63 14.00
CA ALA A 46 -4.30 -7.65 15.33
C ALA A 46 -3.55 -6.75 16.28
N ASP A 47 -4.29 -6.21 17.25
CA ASP A 47 -3.77 -5.27 18.24
C ASP A 47 -2.89 -5.94 19.29
N THR A 48 -3.00 -7.28 19.44
CA THR A 48 -2.30 -8.04 20.48
C THR A 48 -1.76 -9.37 19.95
N GLY A 49 -0.81 -9.95 20.69
CA GLY A 49 -0.25 -11.28 20.40
C GLY A 49 0.66 -11.35 19.19
N THR A 50 1.11 -10.20 18.65
CA THR A 50 1.95 -10.12 17.46
C THR A 50 3.19 -11.00 17.55
N ALA A 51 3.94 -10.94 18.66
CA ALA A 51 5.16 -11.73 18.83
C ALA A 51 4.92 -13.24 18.73
N ALA A 52 3.93 -13.77 19.46
CA ALA A 52 3.60 -15.20 19.44
C ALA A 52 3.10 -15.65 18.05
N ARG A 53 2.33 -14.80 17.37
CA ARG A 53 1.84 -15.08 16.01
C ARG A 53 2.96 -15.04 14.98
N LEU A 54 3.95 -14.18 15.15
CA LEU A 54 5.09 -14.04 14.23
C LEU A 54 6.14 -15.14 14.43
N ALA A 55 6.25 -15.73 15.62
CA ALA A 55 7.24 -16.76 15.95
C ALA A 55 7.15 -18.05 15.10
N ARG A 56 6.03 -18.27 14.39
CA ARG A 56 5.83 -19.42 13.50
C ARG A 56 6.32 -19.19 12.06
N PHE A 57 6.83 -18.01 11.75
CA PHE A 57 7.26 -17.62 10.41
C PHE A 57 8.77 -17.43 10.36
N ASP A 58 9.35 -17.72 9.20
CA ASP A 58 10.80 -17.58 8.95
C ASP A 58 11.20 -16.14 8.65
N GLY A 59 10.22 -15.28 8.33
CA GLY A 59 10.44 -13.86 8.10
C GLY A 59 9.14 -13.07 7.95
N VAL A 60 9.27 -11.74 7.93
CA VAL A 60 8.15 -10.81 7.77
C VAL A 60 8.49 -9.81 6.65
N LEU A 61 7.57 -9.66 5.70
CA LEU A 61 7.61 -8.60 4.70
C LEU A 61 6.58 -7.54 5.07
N LEU A 62 7.03 -6.35 5.41
CA LEU A 62 6.18 -5.22 5.74
C LEU A 62 5.77 -4.48 4.46
N PRO A 63 4.47 -4.47 4.09
CA PRO A 63 4.00 -3.69 2.96
C PRO A 63 4.28 -2.20 3.17
N GLY A 64 4.77 -1.53 2.13
CA GLY A 64 4.84 -0.07 2.13
C GLY A 64 3.44 0.55 2.09
N GLY A 65 3.27 1.73 2.68
CA GLY A 65 1.99 2.44 2.69
C GLY A 65 1.90 3.46 3.83
N GLY A 66 0.77 4.16 3.90
CA GLY A 66 0.47 5.14 4.95
C GLY A 66 -0.22 4.54 6.19
N ASP A 67 -0.18 3.22 6.37
CA ASP A 67 -0.86 2.52 7.49
C ASP A 67 -0.08 2.60 8.82
N LEU A 68 1.13 3.17 8.79
CA LEU A 68 1.87 3.49 10.01
C LEU A 68 1.42 4.87 10.49
N ALA A 69 0.63 4.90 11.57
CA ALA A 69 0.46 6.13 12.33
C ALA A 69 1.82 6.53 12.93
N PRO A 70 2.15 7.83 13.01
CA PRO A 70 3.29 8.27 13.79
C PRO A 70 3.15 7.73 15.22
N PRO A 71 4.25 7.33 15.88
CA PRO A 71 4.16 6.89 17.26
C PRO A 71 3.52 8.01 18.09
N ALA A 72 2.70 7.67 19.07
CA ALA A 72 1.98 8.65 19.88
C ALA A 72 2.92 9.67 20.59
N THR A 73 4.21 9.34 20.66
CA THR A 73 5.30 10.17 21.19
C THR A 73 6.02 11.03 20.15
N ALA A 74 5.69 10.92 18.85
CA ALA A 74 6.24 11.82 17.84
C ALA A 74 5.65 13.23 18.00
N PRO A 75 6.49 14.28 17.99
CA PRO A 75 5.98 15.65 17.97
C PRO A 75 5.13 15.88 16.71
N PRO A 76 4.10 16.73 16.77
CA PRO A 76 3.23 16.97 15.62
C PRO A 76 4.06 17.45 14.44
N THR A 77 3.95 16.75 13.30
CA THR A 77 4.64 17.14 12.08
C THR A 77 4.17 18.54 11.66
N PRO A 78 5.08 19.50 11.43
CA PRO A 78 4.68 20.82 10.96
C PRO A 78 3.90 20.65 9.65
N THR A 79 2.68 21.19 9.62
CA THR A 79 1.80 21.10 8.44
C THR A 79 2.38 22.02 7.37
N THR A 80 3.17 21.48 6.44
CA THR A 80 3.60 22.25 5.28
C THR A 80 2.35 22.58 4.46
N PRO A 81 2.03 23.87 4.22
CA PRO A 81 0.89 24.22 3.39
C PRO A 81 1.10 23.65 1.99
N SER A 82 0.10 22.93 1.49
CA SER A 82 0.07 22.40 0.13
C SER A 82 0.09 23.55 -0.87
N THR A 83 1.26 23.94 -1.37
CA THR A 83 1.34 24.83 -2.53
C THR A 83 0.66 24.11 -3.69
N THR A 84 -0.57 24.53 -4.00
CA THR A 84 -1.28 24.07 -5.19
C THR A 84 -0.57 24.67 -6.39
N SER A 85 0.40 23.93 -6.93
CA SER A 85 1.01 24.24 -8.22
C SER A 85 -0.03 23.94 -9.29
N THR A 86 -0.72 24.98 -9.79
CA THR A 86 -1.53 24.91 -11.00
C THR A 86 -0.63 24.49 -12.18
N PRO A 87 -0.84 23.34 -12.84
CA PRO A 87 -0.05 23.01 -14.01
C PRO A 87 -0.53 23.88 -15.19
N SER A 88 0.30 24.84 -15.61
CA SER A 88 0.13 25.50 -16.91
C SER A 88 0.38 24.48 -18.01
N ARG A 89 -0.70 23.97 -18.60
CA ARG A 89 -0.66 22.94 -19.65
C ARG A 89 -0.39 23.59 -21.01
N THR A 90 0.86 23.62 -21.44
CA THR A 90 1.23 23.80 -22.85
C THR A 90 1.15 22.45 -23.56
N PRO A 91 0.45 22.30 -24.71
CA PRO A 91 0.43 21.04 -25.43
C PRO A 91 1.76 20.85 -26.20
N SER A 92 2.64 20.00 -25.68
CA SER A 92 3.79 19.50 -26.42
C SER A 92 3.38 18.27 -27.23
N THR A 93 3.32 18.39 -28.56
CA THR A 93 3.24 17.26 -29.49
C THR A 93 4.57 16.52 -29.47
N SER A 94 4.61 15.39 -28.76
CA SER A 94 5.73 14.46 -28.76
C SER A 94 5.28 13.17 -29.45
N THR A 95 5.77 12.98 -30.67
CA THR A 95 5.79 11.68 -31.35
C THR A 95 6.93 10.87 -30.74
N SER A 96 6.62 9.76 -30.06
CA SER A 96 7.63 8.78 -29.61
C SER A 96 7.29 7.39 -30.12
N PRO A 97 8.22 6.71 -30.80
CA PRO A 97 8.26 5.25 -30.83
C PRO A 97 9.11 4.72 -29.66
N GLY A 98 8.62 3.69 -28.96
CA GLY A 98 9.48 2.74 -28.23
C GLY A 98 9.56 2.81 -26.69
N THR A 99 8.69 2.01 -26.05
CA THR A 99 8.96 1.16 -24.85
C THR A 99 9.09 1.82 -23.45
N PRO A 100 9.01 1.05 -22.33
CA PRO A 100 7.83 0.92 -21.48
C PRO A 100 8.10 1.34 -20.01
N TRP A 101 7.12 1.18 -19.12
CA TRP A 101 7.14 1.63 -17.70
C TRP A 101 7.08 3.15 -17.55
N SER A 102 5.86 3.69 -17.46
CA SER A 102 5.51 4.85 -16.65
C SER A 102 4.03 5.17 -16.87
N ARG A 103 3.16 4.59 -16.05
CA ARG A 103 1.93 5.28 -15.67
C ARG A 103 1.84 5.25 -14.16
N ALA A 104 2.10 6.42 -13.59
CA ALA A 104 1.64 6.83 -12.29
C ALA A 104 0.19 6.35 -12.08
N CYS A 105 -0.04 5.65 -10.98
CA CYS A 105 -1.38 5.33 -10.50
C CYS A 105 -2.12 6.64 -10.16
N PRO A 106 -3.23 6.99 -10.83
CA PRO A 106 -4.07 8.10 -10.40
C PRO A 106 -5.03 7.57 -9.32
N CYS A 107 -4.56 7.50 -8.08
CA CYS A 107 -5.43 7.25 -6.93
C CYS A 107 -5.32 8.40 -5.92
N SER A 108 -5.69 9.60 -6.37
CA SER A 108 -5.91 10.75 -5.49
C SER A 108 -6.93 11.72 -6.09
N ARG A 109 -8.19 11.27 -6.21
CA ARG A 109 -9.32 12.18 -6.31
C ARG A 109 -10.61 11.53 -5.82
N SER A 110 -10.86 11.61 -4.52
CA SER A 110 -12.22 11.72 -3.94
C SER A 110 -12.13 11.82 -2.42
N ALA A 111 -12.10 13.06 -1.90
CA ALA A 111 -12.48 13.38 -0.53
C ALA A 111 -12.70 14.90 -0.38
N ALA A 112 -13.80 15.40 -0.96
CA ALA A 112 -14.49 16.66 -0.61
C ALA A 112 -15.70 16.73 -1.56
N ALA A 113 -16.96 16.93 -1.17
CA ALA A 113 -17.54 17.30 0.09
C ALA A 113 -19.00 16.77 0.07
N SER A 114 -19.50 16.29 1.21
CA SER A 114 -20.93 16.10 1.42
C SER A 114 -21.21 16.28 2.91
N ARG A 115 -21.61 17.48 3.30
CA ARG A 115 -22.39 17.75 4.50
C ARG A 115 -23.49 18.77 4.11
N PRO A 116 -24.66 18.66 4.77
CA PRO A 116 -25.97 19.03 4.20
C PRO A 116 -26.17 20.51 4.00
#